data_AF-A0A496RUZ0-F1
#
_entry.id   AF-A0A496RUZ0-F1
#
_cell.length_a   1.000
_cell.length_b   1.000
_cell.length_c   1.000
_cell.angle_alpha   90.00
_cell.angle_beta   90.00
_cell.angle_gamma   90.00
#
_symmetry.space_group_name_H-M   'P 1'
#
loop_
_entity.id
_entity.type
_entity.pdbx_description
1 polymer ?
#
loop_
_entity_poly.entity_id
_entity_poly.type
_entity_poly.pdbx_seq_one_letter_code
_entity_poly.pdbx_strand_id
1 'polypeptide(L)'
;MMLLFFILVCNLKSNVVVSVIGVRRAGKSFILRQVARKISKVWGKENVAFVNLEDVRFTELSPELLNTICEAYLEHLNPAKKPLLLVDEIHRVKG
;
A
#
# COMPACT_ATOMS: atom_id res chain seq x y z
N MET A 1 -7.27 23.49 5.28
CA MET A 1 -7.03 22.37 6.20
C MET A 1 -6.09 21.38 5.52
N MET A 2 -4.85 21.33 5.99
CA MET A 2 -3.68 20.79 5.30
C MET A 2 -3.73 19.26 5.26
N LEU A 3 -4.16 18.68 4.13
CA LEU A 3 -4.28 17.23 3.97
C LEU A 3 -2.89 16.59 3.96
N LEU A 4 -2.53 16.03 5.12
CA LEU A 4 -1.49 15.02 5.28
C LEU A 4 -1.90 13.81 4.43
N PHE A 5 -1.12 13.52 3.41
CA PHE A 5 -1.22 12.25 2.70
C PHE A 5 -0.34 11.25 3.43
N PHE A 6 -0.90 10.10 3.71
CA PHE A 6 -0.30 9.04 4.51
C PHE A 6 -0.14 7.83 3.59
N ILE A 7 1.06 7.28 3.58
CA ILE A 7 1.41 6.09 2.81
C ILE A 7 1.82 5.02 3.80
N LEU A 8 1.44 3.78 3.53
CA LEU A 8 1.90 2.62 4.27
C LEU A 8 2.77 1.75 3.35
N VAL A 9 4.00 1.50 3.75
CA VAL A 9 4.87 0.48 3.16
C VAL A 9 5.02 -0.61 4.21
N CYS A 10 4.39 -1.75 3.99
CA CYS A 10 4.42 -2.87 4.91
C CYS A 10 5.25 -4.01 4.31
N ASN A 11 6.33 -4.40 5.00
CA ASN A 11 7.03 -5.64 4.71
C ASN A 11 6.52 -6.71 5.69
N LEU A 12 5.62 -7.57 5.19
CA LEU A 12 4.84 -8.51 6.01
C LEU A 12 5.68 -9.62 6.67
N LYS A 13 6.97 -9.80 6.29
CA LYS A 13 7.88 -10.74 6.98
C LYS A 13 8.77 -10.10 8.04
N SER A 14 9.06 -8.81 7.92
CA SER A 14 9.94 -8.11 8.87
C SER A 14 9.19 -7.37 9.98
N ASN A 15 7.85 -7.37 9.95
CA ASN A 15 7.00 -6.57 10.84
C ASN A 15 7.37 -5.07 10.84
N VAL A 16 7.93 -4.59 9.72
CA VAL A 16 8.30 -3.19 9.55
C VAL A 16 7.23 -2.49 8.73
N VAL A 17 6.75 -1.40 9.30
CA VAL A 17 5.85 -0.45 8.68
C VAL A 17 6.59 0.87 8.51
N VAL A 18 6.66 1.37 7.28
CA VAL A 18 7.19 2.71 6.99
C VAL A 18 6.03 3.58 6.53
N SER A 19 5.93 4.78 7.12
CA SER A 19 4.97 5.77 6.66
C SER A 19 5.65 6.97 6.00
N VAL A 20 5.13 7.37 4.84
CA VAL A 20 5.56 8.57 4.13
C VAL A 20 4.46 9.60 4.23
N ILE A 21 4.76 10.71 4.92
CA ILE A 21 3.80 11.77 5.24
C ILE A 21 4.27 13.07 4.60
N GLY A 22 3.34 13.87 4.08
CA GLY A 22 3.67 15.22 3.63
C GLY A 22 2.51 15.95 2.97
N VAL A 23 2.74 17.20 2.58
CA VAL A 23 1.72 18.09 2.00
C VAL A 23 1.12 17.57 0.69
N ARG A 24 -0.10 17.99 0.37
CA ARG A 24 -0.74 17.71 -0.94
C ARG A 24 0.17 18.14 -2.09
N ARG A 25 0.19 17.34 -3.16
CA ARG A 25 1.00 17.53 -4.38
C ARG A 25 2.53 17.45 -4.21
N ALA A 26 3.04 17.00 -3.06
CA ALA A 26 4.48 16.71 -2.87
C ALA A 26 5.01 15.50 -3.68
N GLY A 27 4.22 14.91 -4.58
CA GLY A 27 4.66 13.78 -5.42
C GLY A 27 4.74 12.41 -4.72
N LYS A 28 4.21 12.27 -3.51
CA LYS A 28 4.33 11.03 -2.71
C LYS A 28 3.76 9.79 -3.41
N SER A 29 2.54 9.86 -3.94
CA SER A 29 1.93 8.78 -4.74
C SER A 29 2.73 8.45 -5.99
N PHE A 30 3.38 9.45 -6.60
CA PHE A 30 4.27 9.23 -7.75
C PHE A 30 5.51 8.43 -7.35
N ILE A 31 6.17 8.82 -6.26
CA ILE A 31 7.32 8.10 -5.70
C ILE A 31 6.92 6.67 -5.35
N LEU A 32 5.77 6.48 -4.68
CA LEU A 32 5.29 5.15 -4.29
C LEU A 32 5.07 4.22 -5.49
N ARG A 33 4.44 4.73 -6.54
CA ARG A 33 4.29 4.00 -7.82
C ARG A 33 5.64 3.69 -8.48
N GLN A 34 6.61 4.59 -8.41
CA GLN A 34 7.96 4.33 -8.91
C GLN A 34 8.67 3.24 -8.11
N VAL A 35 8.54 3.26 -6.78
CA VAL A 35 9.06 2.21 -5.88
C VAL A 35 8.43 0.87 -6.20
N ALA A 36 7.09 0.80 -6.30
CA ALA A 36 6.36 -0.41 -6.69
C ALA A 36 6.90 -1.00 -8.01
N ARG A 37 7.07 -0.15 -9.03
CA ARG A 37 7.59 -0.55 -10.34
C ARG A 37 9.05 -1.00 -10.30
N LYS A 38 9.90 -0.37 -9.49
CA LYS A 38 11.32 -0.75 -9.37
C LYS A 38 11.45 -2.07 -8.62
N ILE A 39 10.77 -2.21 -7.49
CA ILE A 39 10.86 -3.41 -6.65
C ILE A 39 10.25 -4.62 -7.35
N SER A 40 9.09 -4.47 -8.02
CA SER A 40 8.48 -5.58 -8.77
C SER A 40 9.37 -6.12 -9.89
N LYS A 41 10.26 -5.30 -10.47
CA LYS A 41 11.26 -5.76 -11.46
C LYS A 41 12.36 -6.61 -10.84
N VAL A 42 12.73 -6.36 -9.58
CA VAL A 42 13.84 -7.04 -8.91
C VAL A 42 13.35 -8.24 -8.10
N TRP A 43 12.18 -8.13 -7.47
CA TRP A 43 11.63 -9.14 -6.56
C TRP A 43 10.51 -9.98 -7.18
N GLY A 44 10.05 -9.67 -8.40
CA GLY A 44 8.88 -10.30 -8.99
C GLY A 44 7.60 -9.51 -8.70
N LYS A 45 6.64 -9.57 -9.63
CA LYS A 45 5.38 -8.80 -9.55
C LYS A 45 4.48 -9.32 -8.43
N GLU A 46 4.51 -10.63 -8.19
CA GLU A 46 3.80 -11.31 -7.11
C GLU A 46 4.26 -10.86 -5.71
N ASN A 47 5.51 -10.41 -5.57
CA ASN A 47 6.05 -9.93 -4.30
C ASN A 47 5.70 -8.46 -4.01
N VAL A 48 4.97 -7.75 -4.88
CA VAL A 48 4.61 -6.34 -4.67
C VAL A 48 3.14 -6.09 -4.99
N ALA A 49 2.36 -5.73 -3.98
CA ALA A 49 1.00 -5.22 -4.13
C ALA A 49 0.97 -3.70 -3.96
N PHE A 50 0.27 -3.01 -4.86
CA PHE A 50 -0.01 -1.58 -4.76
C PHE A 50 -1.53 -1.38 -4.73
N VAL A 51 -2.00 -0.65 -3.72
CA VAL A 51 -3.42 -0.39 -3.48
C VAL A 51 -3.62 1.11 -3.34
N ASN A 52 -4.57 1.66 -4.09
CA ASN A 52 -5.02 3.03 -3.94
C ASN A 52 -6.45 3.04 -3.36
N LEU A 53 -6.61 3.56 -2.14
CA LEU A 53 -7.90 3.57 -1.46
C LEU A 53 -8.87 4.66 -1.94
N GLU A 54 -8.47 5.51 -2.90
CA GLU A 54 -9.43 6.37 -3.62
C GLU A 54 -10.15 5.63 -4.75
N ASP A 55 -9.74 4.41 -5.08
CA ASP A 55 -10.34 3.67 -6.18
C ASP A 55 -11.83 3.42 -5.92
N VAL A 56 -12.66 3.75 -6.90
CA VAL A 56 -14.13 3.68 -6.81
C VAL A 56 -14.66 2.28 -6.53
N ARG A 57 -13.83 1.25 -6.72
CA ARG A 57 -14.15 -0.14 -6.37
C ARG A 57 -14.25 -0.36 -4.86
N PHE A 58 -13.66 0.51 -4.05
CA PHE A 58 -13.79 0.47 -2.60
C PHE A 58 -14.99 1.32 -2.17
N THR A 59 -16.11 0.65 -1.89
CA THR A 59 -17.37 1.31 -1.47
C THR A 59 -17.33 1.77 -0.02
N GLU A 60 -16.69 0.98 0.85
CA GLU A 60 -16.53 1.26 2.27
C GLU A 60 -15.08 1.05 2.68
N LEU A 61 -14.51 2.01 3.40
CA LEU A 61 -13.13 1.97 3.87
C LEU A 61 -13.12 1.75 5.38
N SER A 62 -12.80 0.53 5.80
CA SER A 62 -12.74 0.14 7.21
C SER A 62 -11.40 -0.54 7.55
N PRO A 63 -11.04 -0.66 8.84
CA PRO A 63 -9.88 -1.44 9.26
C PRO A 63 -9.97 -2.90 8.79
N GLU A 64 -11.16 -3.49 8.75
CA GLU A 64 -11.39 -4.86 8.30
C GLU A 64 -11.06 -5.02 6.81
N LEU A 65 -11.37 -4.02 5.98
CA LEU A 65 -10.97 -4.02 4.57
C LEU A 65 -9.45 -4.16 4.41
N LEU A 66 -8.65 -3.53 5.28
CA LEU A 66 -7.19 -3.64 5.21
C LEU A 66 -6.71 -5.06 5.48
N ASN A 67 -7.37 -5.77 6.41
CA ASN A 67 -7.10 -7.19 6.64
C ASN A 67 -7.47 -8.01 5.41
N THR A 68 -8.66 -7.80 4.83
CA THR A 68 -9.09 -8.48 3.60
C THR A 68 -8.13 -8.25 2.44
N ILE A 69 -7.61 -7.03 2.29
CA ILE A 69 -6.62 -6.71 1.25
C ILE A 69 -5.31 -7.47 1.49
N CYS A 70 -4.84 -7.56 2.74
CA CYS A 70 -3.66 -8.33 3.09
C CYS A 70 -3.84 -9.83 2.81
N GLU A 71 -4.97 -10.40 3.23
CA GLU A 71 -5.31 -11.81 3.03
C GLU A 71 -5.42 -12.14 1.54
N ALA A 72 -6.22 -11.37 0.78
CA ALA A 72 -6.37 -11.55 -0.66
C ALA A 72 -5.02 -11.43 -1.39
N TYR A 73 -4.14 -10.53 -0.94
CA TYR A 73 -2.79 -10.43 -1.49
C TYR A 73 -1.99 -11.72 -1.26
N LEU A 74 -1.95 -12.22 -0.03
CA LEU A 74 -1.18 -13.40 0.33
C LEU A 74 -1.75 -14.67 -0.32
N GLU A 75 -3.07 -14.80 -0.41
CA GLU A 75 -3.75 -15.96 -0.97
C GLU A 75 -3.63 -16.03 -2.50
N HIS A 76 -3.90 -14.92 -3.20
CA HIS A 76 -3.97 -14.95 -4.66
C HIS A 76 -2.62 -14.77 -5.34
N LEU A 77 -1.71 -14.00 -4.76
CA LEU A 77 -0.37 -13.78 -5.35
C LEU A 77 0.69 -14.70 -4.77
N ASN A 78 0.44 -15.35 -3.63
CA ASN A 78 1.33 -16.32 -2.98
C ASN A 78 2.83 -15.91 -3.02
N PRO A 79 3.19 -14.72 -2.48
CA PRO A 79 4.54 -14.16 -2.58
C PRO A 79 5.58 -15.02 -1.86
N ALA A 80 6.60 -15.47 -2.59
CA ALA A 80 7.55 -16.46 -2.08
C ALA A 80 8.44 -15.96 -0.91
N LYS A 81 8.94 -14.71 -0.95
CA LYS A 81 10.01 -14.30 -0.01
C LYS A 81 9.91 -12.90 0.57
N LYS A 82 9.32 -11.91 -0.11
CA LYS A 82 9.33 -10.51 0.38
C LYS A 82 8.02 -9.78 0.01
N PRO A 83 6.88 -10.20 0.59
CA PRO A 83 5.62 -9.52 0.35
C PRO A 83 5.71 -8.04 0.77
N LEU A 84 5.57 -7.16 -0.21
CA LEU A 84 5.56 -5.72 -0.03
C LEU A 84 4.18 -5.19 -0.39
N LEU A 85 3.46 -4.70 0.62
CA LEU A 85 2.19 -4.01 0.42
C LEU A 85 2.42 -2.50 0.50
N LEU A 86 2.04 -1.81 -0.58
CA LEU A 86 2.10 -0.36 -0.72
C LEU A 86 0.66 0.17 -0.75
N VAL A 87 0.25 0.89 0.28
CA VAL A 87 -1.09 1.48 0.37
C VAL A 87 -0.99 2.99 0.26
N ASP A 88 -1.63 3.54 -0.76
CA ASP A 88 -1.82 4.96 -0.94
C ASP A 88 -3.13 5.40 -0.27
N GLU A 89 -3.14 6.60 0.29
CA GLU A 89 -4.32 7.22 0.90
C GLU A 89 -4.88 6.50 2.13
N ILE A 90 -4.00 5.88 2.93
CA ILE A 90 -4.40 5.12 4.14
C ILE A 90 -5.17 5.95 5.16
N HIS A 91 -4.97 7.27 5.19
CA HIS A 91 -5.72 8.18 6.06
C HIS A 91 -7.23 8.24 5.77
N ARG A 92 -7.70 7.69 4.65
CA ARG A 92 -9.13 7.58 4.32
C ARG A 92 -9.84 6.47 5.10
N VAL A 93 -9.09 5.48 5.58
CA VAL A 93 -9.62 4.48 6.51
C VAL A 93 -9.76 5.15 7.88
N LYS A 94 -10.99 5.27 8.36
CA LYS A 94 -11.25 5.76 9.72
C LYS A 94 -11.22 4.56 10.67
N GLY A 95 -10.46 4.71 11.76
CA GLY A 95 -10.50 3.81 12.91
C GLY A 95 -11.56 4.23 13.91
#